data_AF-A0A1C3CXX3-F1
#
_entry.id   AF-A0A1C3CXX3-F1
#
_cell.length_a   1.000
_cell.length_b   1.000
_cell.length_c   1.000
_cell.angle_alpha   90.00
_cell.angle_beta   90.00
_cell.angle_gamma   90.00
#
_symmetry.space_group_name_H-M   'P 1'
#
loop_
_entity.id
_entity.type
_entity.pdbx_description
1 polymer ?
#
loop_
_entity_poly.entity_id
_entity_poly.type
_entity_poly.pdbx_seq_one_letter_code
_entity_poly.pdbx_strand_id
1 'polypeptide(L)'
;MIENKQQAKIAQKAQRDLYQALLGTPYIAEYLAVVLVLTSVVLAIFIPYEGWFPTSRSEGMTNYHRWLYDQFVIISCMIGPILYYILQRQKQHVVVRQQWRSYIQAQAIFKMHRIQKAIQQGKKPLIQSRGAEIAVILFMLMIFILMYSVLVPNPSARRGQFFIQTWWPINAGFIGLLYYINFWLYLRLFAVNDIEKQYTLLQRRKSG
;
A
#
# COMPACT_ATOMS: atom_id res chain seq x y z
N MET A 1 22.07 8.92 11.92
CA MET A 1 21.14 7.79 11.66
C MET A 1 19.88 7.82 12.55
N ILE A 2 19.99 8.29 13.80
CA ILE A 2 18.92 8.28 14.82
C ILE A 2 17.75 9.21 14.46
N GLU A 3 18.03 10.42 13.98
CA GLU A 3 17.01 11.43 13.65
C GLU A 3 16.07 11.01 12.50
N ASN A 4 16.58 10.26 11.52
CA ASN A 4 15.76 9.73 10.41
C ASN A 4 14.78 8.67 10.89
N LYS A 5 15.23 7.77 11.78
CA LYS A 5 14.36 6.76 12.38
C LYS A 5 13.27 7.43 13.22
N GLN A 6 13.58 8.54 13.89
CA GLN A 6 12.62 9.29 14.68
C GLN A 6 11.55 9.98 13.81
N GLN A 7 11.96 10.68 12.75
CA GLN A 7 11.01 11.31 11.81
C GLN A 7 10.14 10.28 11.07
N ALA A 8 10.72 9.13 10.69
CA ALA A 8 9.97 8.02 10.12
C ALA A 8 8.94 7.45 11.13
N LYS A 9 9.31 7.29 12.40
CA LYS A 9 8.40 6.84 13.46
C LYS A 9 7.24 7.82 13.68
N ILE A 10 7.50 9.12 13.66
CA ILE A 10 6.45 10.16 13.78
C ILE A 10 5.46 10.04 12.62
N ALA A 11 5.96 9.92 11.39
CA ALA A 11 5.12 9.73 10.21
C ALA A 11 4.29 8.43 10.26
N GLN A 12 4.90 7.34 10.74
CA GLN A 12 4.20 6.06 10.95
C GLN A 12 3.13 6.14 12.04
N LYS A 13 3.41 6.83 13.15
CA LYS A 13 2.43 7.04 14.21
C LYS A 13 1.23 7.84 13.69
N ALA A 14 1.48 8.96 13.01
CA ALA A 14 0.41 9.77 12.42
C ALA A 14 -0.43 9.00 11.40
N GLN A 15 0.20 8.07 10.65
CA GLN A 15 -0.53 7.15 9.76
C GLN A 15 -1.43 6.18 10.53
N ARG A 16 -0.94 5.56 11.61
CA ARG A 16 -1.73 4.66 12.45
C ARG A 16 -2.89 5.37 13.13
N ASP A 17 -2.66 6.58 13.64
CA ASP A 17 -3.70 7.40 14.28
C ASP A 17 -4.78 7.81 13.26
N LEU A 18 -4.38 8.08 12.01
CA LEU A 18 -5.31 8.30 10.91
C LEU A 18 -6.13 7.04 10.57
N TYR A 19 -5.51 5.87 10.56
CA TYR A 19 -6.21 4.60 10.30
C TYR A 19 -7.24 4.32 11.40
N GLN A 20 -6.85 4.50 12.66
CA GLN A 20 -7.76 4.40 13.80
C GLN A 20 -8.96 5.33 13.65
N ALA A 21 -8.73 6.60 13.27
CA ALA A 21 -9.80 7.58 13.10
C ALA A 21 -10.70 7.29 11.89
N LEU A 22 -10.15 6.79 10.77
CA LEU A 22 -10.89 6.54 9.54
C LEU A 22 -11.66 5.21 9.54
N LEU A 23 -11.05 4.17 10.12
CA LEU A 23 -11.45 2.78 9.94
C LEU A 23 -11.75 2.08 11.28
N GLY A 24 -11.57 2.79 12.41
CA GLY A 24 -11.80 2.26 13.76
C GLY A 24 -10.69 1.33 14.29
N THR A 25 -9.64 1.09 13.49
CA THR A 25 -8.52 0.20 13.84
C THR A 25 -7.23 0.64 13.13
N PRO A 26 -6.04 0.47 13.73
CA PRO A 26 -4.79 0.67 13.01
C PRO A 26 -4.36 -0.57 12.22
N TYR A 27 -5.04 -1.72 12.43
CA TYR A 27 -4.69 -3.04 11.90
C TYR A 27 -5.64 -3.51 10.78
N ILE A 28 -6.18 -2.56 10.00
CA ILE A 28 -7.18 -2.88 8.97
C ILE A 28 -6.64 -3.86 7.92
N ALA A 29 -5.35 -3.76 7.59
CA ALA A 29 -4.72 -4.61 6.58
C ALA A 29 -4.64 -6.06 7.05
N GLU A 30 -4.30 -6.26 8.33
CA GLU A 30 -4.24 -7.56 8.97
C GLU A 30 -5.62 -8.19 9.07
N TYR A 31 -6.64 -7.41 9.45
CA TYR A 31 -8.03 -7.90 9.46
C TYR A 31 -8.51 -8.28 8.07
N LEU A 32 -8.23 -7.48 7.04
CA LEU A 32 -8.59 -7.83 5.66
C LEU A 32 -7.87 -9.08 5.18
N ALA A 33 -6.59 -9.27 5.53
CA ALA A 33 -5.87 -10.48 5.19
C ALA A 33 -6.47 -11.73 5.85
N VAL A 34 -6.83 -11.65 7.14
CA VAL A 34 -7.49 -12.75 7.85
C VAL A 34 -8.84 -13.07 7.21
N VAL A 35 -9.67 -12.05 6.96
CA VAL A 35 -10.98 -12.23 6.31
C VAL A 35 -10.80 -12.88 4.95
N LEU A 36 -9.85 -12.44 4.14
CA LEU A 36 -9.62 -12.96 2.80
C LEU A 36 -9.17 -14.42 2.81
N VAL A 37 -8.28 -14.79 3.73
CA VAL A 37 -7.82 -16.17 3.88
C VAL A 37 -9.01 -17.04 4.28
N LEU A 38 -9.80 -16.62 5.26
CA LEU A 38 -10.98 -17.36 5.71
C LEU A 38 -12.03 -17.51 4.60
N THR A 39 -12.36 -16.43 3.88
CA THR A 39 -13.29 -16.49 2.76
C THR A 39 -12.77 -17.39 1.64
N SER A 40 -11.47 -17.34 1.35
CA SER A 40 -10.86 -18.20 0.35
C SER A 40 -10.87 -19.67 0.75
N VAL A 41 -10.64 -20.00 2.02
CA VAL A 41 -10.78 -21.38 2.54
C VAL A 41 -12.22 -21.86 2.42
N VAL A 42 -13.19 -21.07 2.88
CA VAL A 42 -14.61 -21.42 2.82
C VAL A 42 -15.04 -21.65 1.38
N LEU A 43 -14.76 -20.71 0.47
CA LEU A 43 -15.15 -20.86 -0.93
C LEU A 43 -14.44 -22.05 -1.59
N ALA A 44 -13.20 -22.34 -1.23
CA ALA A 44 -12.47 -23.47 -1.81
C ALA A 44 -13.01 -24.84 -1.37
N ILE A 45 -13.63 -24.93 -0.20
CA ILE A 45 -14.29 -26.15 0.29
C ILE A 45 -15.57 -26.42 -0.50
N PHE A 46 -16.36 -25.37 -0.78
CA PHE A 46 -17.71 -25.53 -1.34
C PHE A 46 -17.81 -25.31 -2.85
N ILE A 47 -16.89 -24.55 -3.44
CA ILE A 47 -16.99 -24.09 -4.83
C ILE A 47 -15.67 -24.38 -5.56
N PRO A 48 -15.66 -25.36 -6.49
CA PRO A 48 -14.53 -25.52 -7.41
C PRO A 48 -14.45 -24.29 -8.30
N TYR A 49 -13.24 -23.77 -8.44
CA TYR A 49 -13.00 -22.50 -9.09
C TYR A 49 -11.80 -22.60 -10.02
N GLU A 50 -11.97 -22.13 -11.25
CA GLU A 50 -10.92 -22.19 -12.26
C GLU A 50 -10.05 -20.94 -12.29
N GLY A 51 -10.45 -19.88 -11.60
CA GLY A 51 -9.74 -18.61 -11.66
C GLY A 51 -10.14 -17.74 -12.85
N TRP A 52 -10.03 -16.44 -12.66
CA TRP A 52 -10.31 -15.40 -13.63
C TRP A 52 -9.02 -14.85 -14.22
N PHE A 53 -7.96 -14.72 -13.42
CA PHE A 53 -6.69 -14.16 -13.87
C PHE A 53 -5.68 -15.26 -14.28
N PRO A 54 -4.81 -15.00 -15.27
CA PRO A 54 -3.77 -15.95 -15.71
C PRO A 54 -2.99 -16.61 -14.57
N THR A 55 -2.59 -15.84 -13.53
CA THR A 55 -1.90 -16.39 -12.36
C THR A 55 -2.72 -17.44 -11.63
N SER A 56 -4.01 -17.19 -11.39
CA SER A 56 -4.90 -18.16 -10.73
C SER A 56 -5.17 -19.39 -11.60
N ARG A 57 -5.17 -19.24 -12.93
CA ARG A 57 -5.35 -20.34 -13.89
C ARG A 57 -4.11 -21.20 -14.08
N SER A 58 -2.99 -20.87 -13.45
CA SER A 58 -1.73 -21.59 -13.67
C SER A 58 -1.83 -23.06 -13.28
N GLU A 59 -1.21 -23.93 -14.07
CA GLU A 59 -1.10 -25.35 -13.74
C GLU A 59 -0.42 -25.54 -12.37
N GLY A 60 -0.97 -26.45 -11.56
CA GLY A 60 -0.51 -26.71 -10.18
C GLY A 60 -1.20 -25.86 -9.11
N MET A 61 -1.99 -24.83 -9.46
CA MET A 61 -2.78 -24.08 -8.47
C MET A 61 -3.87 -24.95 -7.84
N THR A 62 -3.86 -25.08 -6.52
CA THR A 62 -4.97 -25.69 -5.77
C THR A 62 -6.19 -24.77 -5.80
N ASN A 63 -7.40 -25.32 -5.64
CA ASN A 63 -8.64 -24.55 -5.59
C ASN A 63 -8.60 -23.37 -4.59
N TYR A 64 -8.00 -23.56 -3.40
CA TYR A 64 -7.80 -22.51 -2.39
C TYR A 64 -7.01 -21.31 -2.91
N HIS A 65 -5.82 -21.57 -3.47
CA HIS A 65 -4.96 -20.51 -3.99
C HIS A 65 -5.65 -19.75 -5.14
N ARG A 66 -6.44 -20.41 -6.00
CA ARG A 66 -7.17 -19.72 -7.07
C ARG A 66 -8.12 -18.65 -6.52
N TRP A 67 -8.91 -19.00 -5.51
CA TRP A 67 -9.78 -18.05 -4.81
C TRP A 67 -8.98 -16.92 -4.15
N LEU A 68 -7.89 -17.27 -3.47
CA LEU A 68 -7.05 -16.33 -2.74
C LEU A 68 -6.45 -15.24 -3.63
N TYR A 69 -5.89 -15.63 -4.78
CA TYR A 69 -5.26 -14.71 -5.72
C TYR A 69 -6.29 -13.79 -6.38
N ASP A 70 -7.41 -14.34 -6.84
CA ASP A 70 -8.44 -13.55 -7.50
C ASP A 70 -9.11 -12.56 -6.55
N GLN A 71 -9.45 -13.00 -5.34
CA GLN A 71 -9.95 -12.09 -4.30
C GLN A 71 -8.93 -11.00 -4.00
N PHE A 72 -7.64 -11.35 -3.90
CA PHE A 72 -6.59 -10.38 -3.66
C PHE A 72 -6.55 -9.30 -4.75
N VAL A 73 -6.57 -9.70 -6.02
CA VAL A 73 -6.55 -8.78 -7.16
C VAL A 73 -7.80 -7.89 -7.19
N ILE A 74 -8.99 -8.49 -7.07
CA ILE A 74 -10.27 -7.76 -7.08
C ILE A 74 -10.32 -6.75 -5.95
N ILE A 75 -10.01 -7.16 -4.72
CA ILE A 75 -10.03 -6.28 -3.55
C ILE A 75 -8.97 -5.19 -3.69
N SER A 76 -7.77 -5.50 -4.19
CA SER A 76 -6.72 -4.49 -4.41
C SER A 76 -7.17 -3.39 -5.37
N CYS A 77 -7.90 -3.74 -6.44
CA CYS A 77 -8.51 -2.78 -7.35
C CYS A 77 -9.62 -1.93 -6.68
N MET A 78 -10.41 -2.54 -5.78
CA MET A 78 -11.54 -1.89 -5.12
C MET A 78 -11.16 -1.04 -3.90
N ILE A 79 -10.03 -1.32 -3.25
CA ILE A 79 -9.58 -0.58 -2.06
C ILE A 79 -9.47 0.91 -2.34
N GLY A 80 -8.92 1.31 -3.49
CA GLY A 80 -8.76 2.72 -3.84
C GLY A 80 -10.07 3.50 -3.82
N PRO A 81 -11.06 3.14 -4.66
CA PRO A 81 -12.38 3.79 -4.67
C PRO A 81 -13.10 3.76 -3.32
N ILE A 82 -13.09 2.62 -2.62
CA ILE A 82 -13.75 2.45 -1.31
C ILE A 82 -13.10 3.38 -0.28
N LEU A 83 -11.77 3.37 -0.20
CA LEU A 83 -11.02 4.18 0.75
C LEU A 83 -11.16 5.67 0.47
N TYR A 84 -11.23 6.06 -0.81
CA TYR A 84 -11.54 7.43 -1.19
C TYR A 84 -12.92 7.84 -0.69
N TYR A 85 -13.94 7.03 -0.94
CA TYR A 85 -15.31 7.30 -0.49
C TYR A 85 -15.39 7.42 1.04
N ILE A 86 -14.80 6.47 1.77
CA ILE A 86 -14.71 6.49 3.24
C ILE A 86 -14.03 7.77 3.71
N LEU A 87 -12.87 8.11 3.13
CA LEU A 87 -12.12 9.30 3.49
C LEU A 87 -12.95 10.58 3.29
N GLN A 88 -13.65 10.73 2.16
CA GLN A 88 -14.46 11.93 1.89
C GLN A 88 -15.64 12.04 2.86
N ARG A 89 -16.31 10.93 3.14
CA ARG A 89 -17.43 10.89 4.10
C ARG A 89 -16.95 11.20 5.52
N GLN A 90 -15.87 10.55 5.95
CA GLN A 90 -15.34 10.66 7.31
C GLN A 90 -14.69 12.01 7.59
N LYS A 91 -14.20 12.72 6.55
CA LYS A 91 -13.71 14.10 6.67
C LYS A 91 -14.77 15.11 7.14
N GLN A 92 -16.05 14.74 7.23
CA GLN A 92 -17.05 15.57 7.88
C GLN A 92 -16.81 15.67 9.40
N HIS A 93 -16.24 14.63 10.01
CA HIS A 93 -15.95 14.60 11.44
C HIS A 93 -14.67 15.37 11.79
N VAL A 94 -14.73 16.12 12.90
CA VAL A 94 -13.61 16.96 13.37
C VAL A 94 -12.35 16.14 13.65
N VAL A 95 -12.51 14.99 14.33
CA VAL A 95 -11.41 14.09 14.71
C VAL A 95 -10.64 13.62 13.47
N VAL A 96 -11.35 13.17 12.45
CA VAL A 96 -10.74 12.70 11.19
C VAL A 96 -10.02 13.82 10.47
N ARG A 97 -10.59 15.04 10.42
CA ARG A 97 -9.91 16.20 9.82
C ARG A 97 -8.63 16.57 10.55
N GLN A 98 -8.63 16.51 11.88
CA GLN A 98 -7.44 16.76 12.68
C GLN A 98 -6.36 15.71 12.38
N GLN A 99 -6.70 14.42 12.38
CA GLN A 99 -5.73 13.37 12.08
C GLN A 99 -5.24 13.43 10.63
N TRP A 100 -6.09 13.79 9.67
CA TRP A 100 -5.70 14.02 8.28
C TRP A 100 -4.65 15.15 8.17
N ARG A 101 -4.86 16.27 8.87
CA ARG A 101 -3.90 17.38 8.91
C ARG A 101 -2.58 16.96 9.57
N SER A 102 -2.65 16.25 10.70
CA SER A 102 -1.46 15.72 11.40
C SER A 102 -0.65 14.78 10.51
N TYR A 103 -1.34 13.89 9.78
CA TYR A 103 -0.73 13.01 8.79
C TYR A 103 -0.02 13.80 7.68
N ILE A 104 -0.70 14.77 7.06
CA ILE A 104 -0.12 15.62 6.01
C ILE A 104 1.14 16.34 6.53
N GLN A 105 1.05 16.93 7.72
CA GLN A 105 2.16 17.68 8.31
C GLN A 105 3.36 16.77 8.61
N ALA A 106 3.14 15.62 9.25
CA ALA A 106 4.21 14.66 9.54
C ALA A 106 4.88 14.16 8.25
N GLN A 107 4.09 13.88 7.22
CA GLN A 107 4.60 13.43 5.93
C GLN A 107 5.35 14.52 5.16
N ALA A 108 4.92 15.79 5.24
CA ALA A 108 5.62 16.92 4.63
C ALA A 108 6.97 17.20 5.33
N ILE A 109 7.01 17.12 6.67
CA ILE A 109 8.26 17.22 7.45
C ILE A 109 9.22 16.09 7.07
N PHE A 110 8.70 14.86 6.97
CA PHE A 110 9.50 13.71 6.55
C PHE A 110 10.05 13.88 5.12
N LYS A 111 9.23 14.35 4.18
CA LYS A 111 9.65 14.68 2.81
C LYS A 111 10.76 15.73 2.80
N MET A 112 10.61 16.80 3.59
CA MET A 112 11.63 17.85 3.71
C MET A 112 12.95 17.29 4.26
N HIS A 113 12.91 16.53 5.34
CA HIS A 113 14.11 15.93 5.92
C HIS A 113 14.82 14.99 4.92
N ARG A 114 14.05 14.16 4.19
CA ARG A 114 14.58 13.27 3.16
C ARG A 114 15.31 14.04 2.05
N ILE A 115 14.72 15.14 1.57
CA ILE A 115 15.31 15.97 0.51
C ILE A 115 16.55 16.71 1.01
N GLN A 116 16.48 17.35 2.18
CA GLN A 116 17.62 18.06 2.78
C GLN A 116 18.82 17.13 2.97
N LYS A 117 18.59 15.90 3.44
CA LYS A 117 19.63 14.90 3.59
C LYS A 117 20.24 14.47 2.26
N ALA A 118 19.43 14.28 1.21
CA ALA A 118 19.96 13.94 -0.11
C ALA A 118 20.91 15.03 -0.62
N ILE A 119 20.52 16.29 -0.45
CA ILE A 119 21.34 17.46 -0.79
C ILE A 119 22.65 17.47 0.03
N GLN A 120 22.58 17.26 1.36
CA GLN A 120 23.76 17.17 2.23
C GLN A 120 24.73 16.04 1.83
N GLN A 121 24.21 14.95 1.26
CA GLN A 121 25.01 13.83 0.78
C GLN A 121 25.51 14.03 -0.67
N GLY A 122 25.30 15.21 -1.26
CA GLY A 122 25.65 15.50 -2.66
C GLY A 122 24.83 14.71 -3.68
N LYS A 123 23.72 14.10 -3.27
CA LYS A 123 22.86 13.27 -4.13
C LYS A 123 21.67 14.07 -4.64
N LYS A 124 21.25 13.78 -5.88
CA LYS A 124 19.98 14.32 -6.40
C LYS A 124 18.81 13.75 -5.58
N PRO A 125 17.90 14.59 -5.07
CA PRO A 125 16.76 14.12 -4.28
C PRO A 125 15.80 13.31 -5.16
N LEU A 126 15.63 12.04 -4.81
CA LEU A 126 14.66 11.16 -5.48
C LEU A 126 13.23 11.54 -5.07
N ILE A 127 12.30 11.51 -6.05
CA ILE A 127 10.86 11.76 -5.84
C ILE A 127 10.62 13.12 -5.16
N GLN A 128 11.19 14.18 -5.73
CA GLN A 128 10.97 15.54 -5.23
C GLN A 128 9.62 16.10 -5.70
N SER A 129 9.32 15.96 -6.98
CA SER A 129 8.13 16.57 -7.58
C SER A 129 6.87 15.77 -7.28
N ARG A 130 5.74 16.51 -7.20
CA ARG A 130 4.40 15.96 -7.10
C ARG A 130 4.09 14.92 -8.18
N GLY A 131 4.42 15.23 -9.43
CA GLY A 131 4.18 14.36 -10.58
C GLY A 131 4.97 13.05 -10.50
N ALA A 132 6.25 13.13 -10.11
CA ALA A 132 7.07 11.93 -9.90
C ALA A 132 6.53 11.06 -8.77
N GLU A 133 6.04 11.66 -7.69
CA GLU A 133 5.45 10.93 -6.57
C GLU A 133 4.18 10.17 -6.96
N ILE A 134 3.27 10.84 -7.67
CA ILE A 134 2.06 10.20 -8.23
C ILE A 134 2.46 9.05 -9.18
N ALA A 135 3.38 9.30 -10.11
CA ALA A 135 3.81 8.31 -11.08
C ALA A 135 4.40 7.06 -10.41
N VAL A 136 5.27 7.24 -9.40
CA VAL A 136 5.86 6.11 -8.65
C VAL A 136 4.78 5.33 -7.90
N ILE A 137 3.83 6.00 -7.25
CA ILE A 137 2.76 5.31 -6.51
C ILE A 137 1.87 4.51 -7.46
N LEU A 138 1.44 5.12 -8.57
CA LEU A 138 0.63 4.43 -9.58
C LEU A 138 1.38 3.24 -10.20
N PHE A 139 2.67 3.42 -10.49
CA PHE A 139 3.52 2.36 -11.00
C PHE A 139 3.66 1.19 -10.00
N MET A 140 3.84 1.47 -8.71
CA MET A 140 3.88 0.45 -7.67
C MET A 140 2.54 -0.31 -7.55
N LEU A 141 1.42 0.41 -7.53
CA LEU A 141 0.08 -0.20 -7.50
C LEU A 141 -0.15 -1.10 -8.72
N MET A 142 0.21 -0.61 -9.91
CA MET A 142 0.11 -1.36 -11.16
C MET A 142 0.97 -2.62 -11.12
N ILE A 143 2.23 -2.52 -10.67
CA ILE A 143 3.11 -3.70 -10.50
C ILE A 143 2.46 -4.70 -9.55
N PHE A 144 1.96 -4.28 -8.40
CA PHE A 144 1.33 -5.21 -7.46
C PHE A 144 0.14 -5.93 -8.09
N ILE A 145 -0.77 -5.20 -8.75
CA ILE A 145 -1.93 -5.81 -9.39
C ILE A 145 -1.52 -6.76 -10.53
N LEU A 146 -0.59 -6.34 -11.40
CA LEU A 146 -0.13 -7.15 -12.53
C LEU A 146 0.65 -8.39 -12.09
N MET A 147 1.47 -8.26 -11.05
CA MET A 147 2.26 -9.36 -10.50
C MET A 147 1.38 -10.52 -10.03
N TYR A 148 0.22 -10.22 -9.44
CA TYR A 148 -0.72 -11.24 -8.94
C TYR A 148 -1.84 -11.61 -9.90
N SER A 149 -1.94 -10.94 -11.05
CA SER A 149 -2.93 -11.28 -12.08
C SER A 149 -2.31 -11.98 -13.29
N VAL A 150 -1.10 -11.59 -13.72
CA VAL A 150 -0.56 -12.00 -15.02
C VAL A 150 0.65 -12.95 -14.90
N LEU A 151 1.38 -12.96 -13.78
CA LEU A 151 2.56 -13.82 -13.67
C LEU A 151 2.16 -15.29 -13.45
N VAL A 152 2.42 -16.11 -14.46
CA VAL A 152 2.21 -17.56 -14.43
C VAL A 152 3.54 -18.25 -14.14
N PRO A 153 3.63 -19.12 -13.12
CA PRO A 153 4.80 -19.96 -12.90
C PRO A 153 5.04 -20.87 -14.12
N ASN A 154 6.28 -20.94 -14.61
CA ASN A 154 6.62 -21.86 -15.69
C ASN A 154 7.07 -23.22 -15.10
N PRO A 155 6.31 -24.32 -15.30
CA PRO A 155 6.64 -25.63 -14.74
C PRO A 155 7.95 -26.24 -15.30
N SER A 156 8.45 -25.74 -16.43
CA SER A 156 9.71 -26.20 -17.05
C SER A 156 10.99 -25.55 -16.49
N ALA A 157 10.87 -24.52 -15.66
CA ALA A 157 12.01 -23.75 -15.13
C ALA A 157 12.63 -24.41 -13.87
N ARG A 158 13.23 -25.59 -14.02
CA ARG A 158 13.77 -26.39 -12.90
C ARG A 158 15.02 -25.84 -12.20
N ARG A 159 15.70 -24.80 -12.70
CA ARG A 159 16.86 -24.18 -12.02
C ARG A 159 16.93 -22.68 -12.34
N GLY A 160 16.56 -21.83 -11.38
CA GLY A 160 16.87 -20.39 -11.45
C GLY A 160 15.81 -19.44 -10.89
N GLN A 161 14.58 -19.87 -10.64
CA GLN A 161 13.49 -18.98 -10.22
C GLN A 161 13.14 -19.11 -8.72
N PHE A 162 14.11 -18.82 -7.85
CA PHE A 162 13.86 -18.67 -6.41
C PHE A 162 12.71 -17.68 -6.11
N PHE A 163 12.59 -16.64 -6.94
CA PHE A 163 11.53 -15.63 -6.86
C PHE A 163 10.14 -16.11 -7.29
N ILE A 164 9.98 -17.19 -8.05
CA ILE A 164 8.64 -17.68 -8.39
C ILE A 164 8.19 -18.74 -7.38
N GLN A 165 9.10 -19.61 -6.94
CA GLN A 165 8.79 -20.67 -5.99
C GLN A 165 8.58 -20.15 -4.55
N THR A 166 9.26 -19.09 -4.13
CA THR A 166 9.08 -18.48 -2.78
C THR A 166 7.79 -17.66 -2.68
N TRP A 167 7.27 -17.17 -3.81
CA TRP A 167 6.10 -16.28 -3.88
C TRP A 167 4.78 -17.00 -4.19
N TRP A 168 4.87 -18.27 -4.58
CA TRP A 168 3.73 -19.11 -4.96
C TRP A 168 2.88 -19.63 -3.80
N PRO A 169 3.43 -19.91 -2.60
CA PRO A 169 2.60 -19.97 -1.41
C PRO A 169 2.44 -18.54 -0.90
N ILE A 170 1.41 -17.84 -1.37
CA ILE A 170 0.94 -16.65 -0.66
C ILE A 170 0.57 -17.10 0.76
N ASN A 171 1.45 -16.84 1.72
CA ASN A 171 1.15 -17.01 3.13
C ASN A 171 0.28 -15.84 3.58
N ALA A 172 -0.68 -16.09 4.47
CA ALA A 172 -1.54 -15.08 5.09
C ALA A 172 -0.75 -13.86 5.59
N GLY A 173 0.44 -14.07 6.17
CA GLY A 173 1.32 -12.98 6.62
C GLY A 173 1.82 -12.10 5.48
N PHE A 174 2.05 -12.67 4.31
CA PHE A 174 2.48 -11.93 3.12
C PHE A 174 1.33 -11.14 2.50
N ILE A 175 0.11 -11.68 2.48
CA ILE A 175 -1.11 -10.95 2.10
C ILE A 175 -1.30 -9.71 2.98
N GLY A 176 -1.17 -9.88 4.30
CA GLY A 176 -1.28 -8.76 5.25
C GLY A 176 -0.31 -7.64 4.94
N LEU A 177 0.94 -7.98 4.63
CA LEU A 177 1.95 -7.00 4.23
C LEU A 177 1.56 -6.28 2.94
N LEU A 178 1.10 -7.01 1.91
CA LEU A 178 0.69 -6.43 0.64
C LEU A 178 -0.51 -5.50 0.80
N TYR A 179 -1.50 -5.87 1.61
CA TYR A 179 -2.62 -4.98 1.91
C TYR A 179 -2.19 -3.74 2.66
N TYR A 180 -1.28 -3.87 3.64
CA TYR A 180 -0.77 -2.72 4.35
C TYR A 180 -0.10 -1.73 3.40
N ILE A 181 0.72 -2.24 2.47
CA ILE A 181 1.36 -1.45 1.42
C ILE A 181 0.31 -0.82 0.50
N ASN A 182 -0.68 -1.56 0.02
CA ASN A 182 -1.75 -1.05 -0.85
C ASN A 182 -2.54 0.09 -0.17
N PHE A 183 -2.99 -0.11 1.07
CA PHE A 183 -3.68 0.93 1.85
C PHE A 183 -2.83 2.18 2.00
N TRP A 184 -1.55 1.99 2.35
CA TRP A 184 -0.62 3.09 2.48
C TRP A 184 -0.42 3.84 1.16
N LEU A 185 -0.25 3.14 0.05
CA LEU A 185 -0.08 3.72 -1.29
C LEU A 185 -1.31 4.52 -1.71
N TYR A 186 -2.53 4.00 -1.53
CA TYR A 186 -3.75 4.73 -1.85
C TYR A 186 -3.94 5.98 -0.99
N LEU A 187 -3.74 5.88 0.34
CA LEU A 187 -3.83 7.06 1.20
C LEU A 187 -2.75 8.08 0.88
N ARG A 188 -1.53 7.61 0.56
CA ARG A 188 -0.46 8.48 0.10
C ARG A 188 -0.86 9.19 -1.19
N LEU A 189 -1.42 8.47 -2.16
CA LEU A 189 -1.90 9.01 -3.44
C LEU A 189 -2.90 10.15 -3.22
N PHE A 190 -3.88 9.94 -2.34
CA PHE A 190 -4.90 10.96 -2.03
C PHE A 190 -4.31 12.18 -1.32
N ALA A 191 -3.23 11.99 -0.56
CA ALA A 191 -2.60 13.06 0.20
C ALA A 191 -1.50 13.81 -0.55
N VAL A 192 -0.99 13.32 -1.70
CA VAL A 192 0.18 13.91 -2.39
C VAL A 192 0.02 15.42 -2.62
N ASN A 193 -1.16 15.86 -3.06
CA ASN A 193 -1.43 17.28 -3.31
C ASN A 193 -1.32 18.13 -2.04
N ASP A 194 -1.90 17.66 -0.93
CA ASP A 194 -1.91 18.37 0.33
C ASP A 194 -0.52 18.37 1.01
N ILE A 195 0.20 17.25 0.89
CA ILE A 195 1.59 17.11 1.34
C ILE A 195 2.50 18.08 0.58
N GLU A 196 2.35 18.21 -0.73
CA GLU A 196 3.15 19.14 -1.52
C GLU A 196 2.89 20.59 -1.11
N LYS A 197 1.62 20.99 -0.97
CA LYS A 197 1.26 22.32 -0.48
C LYS A 197 1.90 22.61 0.88
N GLN A 198 1.79 21.68 1.82
CA GLN A 198 2.36 21.83 3.15
C GLN A 198 3.89 21.87 3.12
N TYR A 199 4.51 21.07 2.24
CA TYR A 199 5.96 21.08 2.02
C TYR A 199 6.44 22.43 1.52
N THR A 200 5.79 23.03 0.52
CA THR A 200 6.12 24.37 0.02
C THR A 200 5.98 25.44 1.10
N LEU A 201 4.93 25.36 1.95
CA LEU A 201 4.76 26.27 3.08
C LEU A 201 5.90 26.15 4.11
N LEU A 202 6.33 24.92 4.41
CA LEU A 202 7.45 24.66 5.31
C LEU A 202 8.78 25.18 4.75
N GLN A 203 8.99 25.09 3.43
CA GLN A 203 10.17 25.68 2.79
C GLN A 203 10.18 27.21 2.92
N ARG A 204 9.05 27.87 2.63
CA ARG A 204 8.94 29.34 2.73
C ARG A 204 9.22 29.86 4.14
N ARG A 205 8.77 29.16 5.17
CA ARG A 205 9.02 29.52 6.58
C ARG A 205 10.46 29.32 7.04
N LYS A 206 11.27 28.54 6.32
CA LYS A 206 12.70 28.37 6.62
C LYS A 206 13.58 29.37 5.88
N SER A 207 13.07 29.99 4.82
CA SER A 207 13.81 30.94 3.97
C SER A 207 13.55 32.41 4.30
N GLY A 208 12.55 32.69 5.14
CA GLY A 208 12.29 34.02 5.71
C GLY A 208 12.53 33.98 7.21
#